data_AF-A0A8T3VH44-F1
#
_entry.id   AF-A0A8T3VH44-F1
#
_cell.length_a   1.000
_cell.length_b   1.000
_cell.length_c   1.000
_cell.angle_alpha   90.00
_cell.angle_beta   90.00
_cell.angle_gamma   90.00
#
_symmetry.space_group_name_H-M   'P 1'
#
loop_
_entity.id
_entity.type
_entity.pdbx_description
1 polymer ?
#
loop_
_entity_poly.entity_id
_entity_poly.type
_entity_poly.pdbx_seq_one_letter_code
_entity_poly.pdbx_strand_id
1 'polypeptide(L)' 'MEDIDNLLLPEINLETDDIIMNIAVKKDYSVIEDIDQRKEEFIKDLKAFIEEFSQTEESKEFMKYYD' A
#
# COMPACT_ATOMS: atom_id res chain seq x y z
N MET A 1 -12.95 -13.50 -16.53
CA MET A 1 -12.30 -12.76 -15.45
C MET A 1 -12.64 -11.31 -15.71
N GLU A 2 -13.75 -10.86 -15.14
CA GLU A 2 -14.34 -9.56 -15.43
C GLU A 2 -13.63 -8.47 -14.61
N ASP A 3 -13.06 -7.51 -15.34
CA ASP A 3 -13.01 -6.07 -15.02
C ASP A 3 -12.39 -5.61 -13.68
N ILE A 4 -11.17 -6.05 -13.37
CA ILE A 4 -10.31 -5.28 -12.43
C ILE A 4 -9.64 -4.09 -13.15
N ASP A 5 -9.47 -4.17 -14.48
CA ASP A 5 -8.76 -3.17 -15.29
C ASP A 5 -9.49 -1.82 -15.47
N ASN A 6 -10.76 -1.70 -15.04
CA ASN A 6 -11.56 -0.48 -15.19
C ASN A 6 -11.98 0.19 -13.87
N LEU A 7 -11.56 -0.34 -12.71
CA LEU A 7 -11.72 0.38 -11.45
C LEU A 7 -10.57 1.37 -11.33
N LEU A 8 -10.87 2.65 -11.54
CA LEU A 8 -9.97 3.76 -11.17
C LEU A 8 -9.80 3.76 -9.65
N LEU A 9 -8.91 2.91 -9.16
CA LEU A 9 -8.52 2.89 -7.77
C LEU A 9 -7.70 4.15 -7.49
N PRO A 10 -7.87 4.76 -6.31
CA PRO A 10 -6.96 5.81 -5.86
C PRO A 10 -5.54 5.26 -5.80
N GLU A 11 -4.65 5.87 -6.58
CA GLU A 11 -3.23 5.52 -6.63
C GLU A 11 -2.39 6.66 -6.04
N ILE A 12 -1.37 6.29 -5.28
CA ILE A 12 -0.35 7.22 -4.79
C ILE A 12 1.03 6.67 -5.15
N ASN A 13 1.84 7.52 -5.77
CA ASN A 13 3.25 7.24 -6.04
C ASN A 13 4.07 7.99 -4.99
N LEU A 14 4.90 7.26 -4.26
CA LEU A 14 5.79 7.76 -3.21
C LEU A 14 7.22 7.48 -3.64
N GLU A 15 8.01 8.54 -3.79
CA GLU A 15 9.41 8.45 -4.17
C GLU A 15 10.24 9.15 -3.09
N THR A 16 11.21 8.43 -2.54
CA THR A 16 12.28 8.94 -1.68
C THR A 16 13.62 8.75 -2.40
N ASP A 17 14.69 9.30 -1.83
CA ASP A 17 16.04 9.17 -2.40
C ASP A 17 16.49 7.69 -2.54
N ASP A 18 15.90 6.79 -1.77
CA ASP A 18 16.29 5.38 -1.70
C ASP A 18 15.23 4.41 -2.27
N ILE A 19 13.94 4.79 -2.31
CA ILE A 19 12.83 3.87 -2.59
C ILE A 19 11.73 4.57 -3.39
N ILE A 20 11.27 3.91 -4.45
CA ILE A 20 10.04 4.27 -5.19
C ILE A 20 8.97 3.22 -4.89
N MET A 21 7.78 3.64 -4.48
CA MET A 21 6.65 2.80 -4.15
C MET A 21 5.37 3.33 -4.76
N ASN A 22 4.65 2.47 -5.49
CA ASN A 22 3.36 2.78 -6.08
C ASN A 22 2.29 1.98 -5.35
N ILE A 23 1.31 2.65 -4.74
CA ILE A 23 0.28 2.04 -3.90
C ILE A 23 -1.08 2.32 -4.52
N ALA A 24 -1.83 1.26 -4.84
CA ALA A 24 -3.23 1.34 -5.24
C ALA A 24 -4.13 0.92 -4.06
N VAL A 25 -5.06 1.80 -3.68
CA VAL A 25 -5.94 1.60 -2.53
C VAL A 25 -7.28 1.02 -2.98
N LYS A 26 -7.60 -0.20 -2.53
CA LYS A 26 -8.91 -0.84 -2.79
C LYS A 26 -9.98 -0.50 -1.76
N LYS A 27 -9.59 -0.05 -0.57
CA LYS A 27 -10.49 0.23 0.55
C LYS A 27 -11.12 1.62 0.37
N ASP A 28 -12.44 1.70 0.51
CA ASP A 28 -13.14 3.00 0.55
C ASP A 28 -13.09 3.58 1.96
N TYR A 29 -12.24 4.58 2.16
CA TYR A 29 -12.11 5.30 3.42
C TYR A 29 -13.17 6.39 3.61
N SER A 30 -13.99 6.67 2.59
CA SER A 30 -15.03 7.70 2.64
C SER A 30 -16.14 7.37 3.63
N VAL A 31 -16.27 6.09 4.01
CA VAL A 31 -17.20 5.61 5.04
C VAL A 31 -16.88 6.13 6.45
N ILE A 32 -15.66 6.63 6.68
CA ILE A 32 -15.26 7.24 7.95
C ILE A 32 -15.55 8.74 7.86
N GLU A 33 -16.50 9.24 8.65
CA GLU A 33 -16.90 10.66 8.63
C GLU A 33 -15.80 11.59 9.19
N ASP A 34 -15.08 11.13 10.21
CA ASP A 34 -13.98 11.87 10.84
C ASP A 34 -12.70 11.78 9.99
N ILE A 35 -12.19 12.94 9.57
CA ILE A 35 -11.01 13.02 8.71
C ILE A 35 -9.71 12.60 9.41
N ASP A 36 -9.61 12.81 10.72
CA ASP A 36 -8.42 12.42 11.48
C ASP A 36 -8.44 10.93 11.75
N GLN A 37 -9.60 10.35 12.07
CA GLN A 37 -9.76 8.90 12.13
C GLN A 37 -9.48 8.22 10.78
N ARG A 38 -9.88 8.86 9.67
CA ARG A 38 -9.62 8.37 8.31
C ARG A 38 -8.11 8.29 8.01
N LYS A 39 -7.35 9.30 8.42
CA LYS A 39 -5.89 9.32 8.27
C LYS A 39 -5.24 8.25 9.13
N GLU A 40 -5.69 8.09 10.37
CA GLU A 40 -5.15 7.06 11.29
C GLU A 40 -5.33 5.65 10.73
N GLU A 41 -6.53 5.33 10.24
CA GLU A 41 -6.82 4.03 9.62
C GLU A 41 -6.00 3.80 8.34
N PHE A 42 -5.86 4.82 7.49
CA PHE A 42 -5.01 4.71 6.29
C PHE A 42 -3.54 4.43 6.66
N ILE A 43 -2.98 5.15 7.64
CA ILE A 43 -1.59 4.93 8.09
C ILE A 43 -1.43 3.55 8.71
N LYS A 44 -2.41 3.08 9.46
CA LYS A 44 -2.40 1.76 10.08
C LYS A 44 -2.41 0.65 9.03
N ASP A 45 -3.28 0.76 8.04
CA ASP A 45 -3.35 -0.20 6.93
C ASP A 45 -2.06 -0.18 6.10
N LEU A 46 -1.47 1.00 5.87
CA LEU A 46 -0.18 1.12 5.18
C LEU A 46 0.96 0.43 5.95
N LYS A 47 1.01 0.61 7.27
CA LYS A 47 2.02 -0.06 8.11
C LYS A 47 1.85 -1.57 8.11
N ALA A 48 0.61 -2.04 8.23
CA ALA A 48 0.30 -3.47 8.15
C ALA A 48 0.73 -4.05 6.79
N PHE A 49 0.45 -3.33 5.70
CA PHE A 49 0.88 -3.73 4.35
C PHE A 49 2.42 -3.85 4.23
N ILE A 50 3.17 -2.85 4.72
CA ILE A 50 4.64 -2.89 4.68
C ILE A 50 5.20 -4.02 5.55
N GLU A 51 4.59 -4.25 6.73
CA GLU A 51 5.00 -5.32 7.62
C GLU A 51 4.72 -6.70 7.00
N GLU A 52 3.53 -6.92 6.44
CA GLU A 52 3.20 -8.12 5.68
C GLU A 52 4.14 -8.31 4.50
N PHE A 53 4.39 -7.25 3.72
CA PHE A 53 5.33 -7.25 2.60
C PHE A 53 6.72 -7.70 3.04
N SER A 54 7.27 -7.14 4.13
CA SER A 54 8.59 -7.52 4.65
C SER A 54 8.71 -8.99 5.03
N GLN A 55 7.59 -9.66 5.29
CA GLN A 55 7.54 -11.06 5.67
C GLN A 55 7.29 -11.99 4.48
N THR A 56 6.92 -11.48 3.30
CA THR A 56 6.70 -12.30 2.11
C THR A 56 8.01 -12.93 1.61
N GLU A 57 7.87 -14.06 0.92
CA GLU A 57 9.01 -14.71 0.27
C GLU A 57 9.63 -13.80 -0.79
N GLU A 58 8.81 -13.03 -1.52
CA GLU A 58 9.26 -12.08 -2.54
C GLU A 58 10.13 -10.97 -1.94
N SER A 59 9.74 -10.40 -0.79
CA SER A 59 10.58 -9.40 -0.11
C SER A 59 11.87 -10.01 0.44
N LYS A 60 11.82 -11.24 0.94
CA LYS A 60 13.02 -11.95 1.42
C LYS A 60 13.96 -12.30 0.26
N GLU A 61 13.42 -12.70 -0.89
CA GLU A 61 14.18 -12.95 -2.11
C GLU A 61 14.77 -11.66 -2.69
N PHE A 62 14.04 -10.55 -2.65
CA PHE A 62 14.57 -9.25 -3.03
C PHE A 62 15.75 -8.84 -2.13
N MET A 63 15.66 -9.06 -0.83
CA MET A 63 16.75 -8.77 0.11
C MET A 63 17.99 -9.65 -0.11
N LYS A 64 17.84 -10.89 -0.60
CA LYS A 64 18.99 -11.74 -0.98
C LYS A 64 19.84 -11.16 -2.11
N TYR A 65 19.31 -10.22 -2.90
CA TYR A 65 20.11 -9.55 -3.92
C TYR A 65 21.25 -8.70 -3.32
N TYR A 66 21.12 -8.33 -2.04
CA TYR A 66 22.07 -7.49 -1.31
C TYR A 66 22.89 -8.27 -0.25
N ASP A 67 22.74 -9.59 -0.19
CA ASP A 67 23.48 -10.51 0.70
C ASP A 67 24.68 -11.13 -0.05
#